data_AF-A0A1V4UZD2-F1
#
_entry.id   AF-A0A1V4UZD2-F1
#
_cell.length_a   1.000
_cell.length_b   1.000
_cell.length_c   1.000
_cell.angle_alpha   90.00
_cell.angle_beta   90.00
_cell.angle_gamma   90.00
#
_symmetry.space_group_name_H-M   'P 1'
#
loop_
_entity.id
_entity.type
_entity.pdbx_description
1 polymer ?
#
loop_
_entity_poly.entity_id
_entity_poly.type
_entity_poly.pdbx_seq_one_letter_code
_entity_poly.pdbx_strand_id
1 'polypeptide(L)'
;MQRYKILFISGNYSRILSRLNRNITELDVRRAFTSFQLMTILEENHHSFLIVEHDPLLYEDSQEMVGYLAQALKQTSREATVLLYAHIWTHQLQEMWQELADRVFCIYGEQAPAKGRKEEAMMPGSQAALV
;
A
#
# COMPACT_ATOMS: atom_id res chain seq x y z
N MET A 1 28.22 15.36 3.79
CA MET A 1 27.01 15.15 2.98
C MET A 1 26.43 13.80 3.35
N GLN A 2 25.32 13.78 4.06
CA GLN A 2 24.67 12.53 4.48
C GLN A 2 23.84 12.03 3.29
N ARG A 3 24.26 10.91 2.70
CA ARG A 3 23.58 10.30 1.56
C ARG A 3 22.36 9.54 2.09
N TYR A 4 21.17 10.08 1.90
CA TYR A 4 19.93 9.45 2.36
C TYR A 4 19.66 8.20 1.51
N LYS A 5 20.07 7.02 2.00
CA LYS A 5 19.69 5.76 1.36
C LYS A 5 18.25 5.43 1.75
N ILE A 6 17.44 5.08 0.75
CA ILE A 6 16.05 4.68 0.90
C ILE A 6 15.99 3.16 0.86
N LEU A 7 15.27 2.56 1.79
CA LEU A 7 14.94 1.14 1.77
C LEU A 7 13.46 0.97 1.43
N PHE A 8 13.18 0.28 0.33
CA PHE A 8 11.83 -0.19 0.01
C PHE A 8 11.69 -1.66 0.42
N ILE A 9 10.72 -1.93 1.28
CA ILE A 9 10.39 -3.27 1.76
C ILE A 9 9.07 -3.70 1.12
N SER A 10 9.16 -4.62 0.17
CA SER A 10 7.98 -5.17 -0.49
C SER A 10 7.38 -6.32 0.30
N GLY A 11 6.06 -6.44 0.31
CA GLY A 11 5.35 -7.65 0.74
C GLY A 11 5.43 -8.78 -0.31
N ASN A 12 4.59 -9.81 -0.14
CA ASN A 12 4.49 -10.95 -1.07
C ASN A 12 4.08 -10.48 -2.48
N TYR A 13 3.16 -9.51 -2.56
CA TYR A 13 2.62 -9.00 -3.83
C TYR A 13 2.80 -7.49 -3.96
N SER A 14 3.94 -7.06 -4.51
CA SER A 14 4.18 -5.64 -4.75
C SER A 14 3.51 -5.10 -6.00
N ARG A 15 2.70 -4.05 -5.85
CA ARG A 15 2.12 -3.34 -7.02
C ARG A 15 2.97 -2.19 -7.53
N ILE A 16 3.88 -1.69 -6.69
CA ILE A 16 4.69 -0.50 -6.98
C ILE A 16 6.08 -0.90 -7.50
N LEU A 17 6.65 -2.00 -7.02
CA LEU A 17 8.02 -2.40 -7.37
C LEU A 17 8.29 -2.46 -8.88
N SER A 18 7.36 -3.02 -9.66
CA SER A 18 7.50 -3.12 -11.13
C SER A 18 7.41 -1.78 -11.85
N ARG A 19 6.89 -0.75 -11.18
CA ARG A 19 6.68 0.60 -11.70
C ARG A 19 7.71 1.60 -11.19
N LEU A 20 8.55 1.21 -10.22
CA LEU A 20 9.61 2.08 -9.71
C LEU A 20 10.63 2.36 -10.82
N ASN A 21 11.04 3.63 -10.89
CA ASN A 21 12.02 4.06 -11.87
C ASN A 21 13.37 3.39 -11.58
N ARG A 22 13.90 2.65 -12.56
CA ARG A 22 15.16 1.91 -12.45
C ARG A 22 16.40 2.80 -12.33
N ASN A 23 16.24 4.09 -12.59
CA ASN A 23 17.32 5.08 -12.48
C ASN A 23 17.51 5.60 -11.04
N ILE A 24 16.70 5.14 -10.07
CA ILE A 24 16.88 5.52 -8.66
C ILE A 24 18.09 4.74 -8.12
N THR A 25 19.22 5.43 -7.94
CA THR A 25 20.50 4.83 -7.52
C THR A 25 20.67 4.73 -6.01
N GLU A 26 19.75 5.31 -5.23
CA GLU A 26 19.81 5.37 -3.76
C GLU A 26 18.69 4.58 -3.10
N LEU A 27 18.13 3.59 -3.83
CA LEU A 27 17.04 2.74 -3.40
C LEU A 27 17.50 1.29 -3.29
N ASP A 28 17.56 0.79 -2.06
CA ASP A 28 17.74 -0.62 -1.78
C ASP A 28 16.36 -1.28 -1.65
N VAL A 29 16.22 -2.52 -2.13
CA VAL A 29 14.96 -3.28 -2.10
C VAL A 29 15.16 -4.57 -1.32
N ARG A 30 14.35 -4.78 -0.29
CA ARG A 30 14.23 -6.06 0.42
C ARG A 30 12.78 -6.56 0.34
N ARG A 31 12.59 -7.87 0.48
CA ARG A 31 11.25 -8.48 0.48
C ARG A 31 11.02 -9.26 1.76
N ALA A 32 9.85 -9.06 2.36
CA ALA A 32 9.35 -9.88 3.44
C ALA A 32 8.13 -10.67 2.94
N PHE A 33 8.15 -11.98 3.16
CA PHE A 33 7.02 -12.88 2.92
C PHE A 33 6.28 -13.21 4.22
N THR A 34 6.93 -13.00 5.37
CA THR A 34 6.36 -13.22 6.71
C THR A 34 6.63 -12.03 7.64
N SER A 35 5.84 -11.90 8.70
CA SER A 35 6.06 -10.89 9.76
C SER A 35 7.45 -10.98 10.39
N PHE A 36 7.97 -12.19 10.62
CA PHE A 36 9.32 -12.40 11.15
C PHE A 36 10.41 -11.85 10.23
N GLN A 37 10.31 -12.10 8.91
CA GLN A 37 11.27 -11.54 7.95
C GLN A 37 11.24 -10.01 7.94
N LEU A 38 10.04 -9.42 8.05
CA LEU A 38 9.91 -7.97 8.15
C LEU A 38 10.57 -7.43 9.42
N MET A 39 10.38 -8.09 10.57
CA MET A 39 11.06 -7.71 11.81
C MET A 39 12.58 -7.75 11.67
N THR A 40 13.14 -8.83 11.12
CA THR A 40 14.60 -8.94 10.89
C THR A 40 15.10 -7.82 9.97
N ILE A 41 14.34 -7.45 8.92
CA ILE A 41 14.71 -6.34 8.04
C ILE A 41 14.73 -5.00 8.80
N LEU A 42 13.77 -4.78 9.70
CA LEU A 42 13.71 -3.55 10.52
C LEU A 42 14.85 -3.49 11.54
N GLU A 43 15.21 -4.62 12.15
CA GLU A 43 16.32 -4.71 13.12
C GLU A 43 17.69 -4.46 12.47
N GLU A 44 17.90 -4.96 11.26
CA GLU A 44 19.14 -4.79 10.49
C GLU A 44 19.20 -3.46 9.71
N ASN A 45 18.17 -2.61 9.83
CA ASN A 45 18.08 -1.39 9.04
C ASN A 45 19.06 -0.31 9.52
N HIS A 46 19.80 0.27 8.57
CA HIS A 46 20.63 1.46 8.77
C HIS A 46 20.25 2.61 7.81
N HIS A 47 19.07 2.53 7.17
CA HIS A 47 18.59 3.54 6.25
C HIS A 47 17.85 4.65 6.99
N SER A 48 17.98 5.87 6.47
CA SER A 48 17.32 7.06 7.00
C SER A 48 15.85 7.21 6.55
N PHE A 49 15.45 6.45 5.52
CA PHE A 49 14.09 6.48 4.98
C PHE A 49 13.66 5.07 4.58
N LEU A 50 12.50 4.65 5.08
CA LEU A 50 11.91 3.34 4.81
C LEU A 50 10.55 3.52 4.17
N ILE A 51 10.29 2.78 3.10
CA ILE A 51 8.97 2.63 2.50
C ILE A 51 8.58 1.17 2.70
N VAL A 52 7.53 0.92 3.46
CA VAL A 52 7.04 -0.42 3.79
C VAL A 52 5.70 -0.62 3.12
N GLU A 53 5.61 -1.67 2.30
CA GLU A 53 4.35 -2.13 1.74
C GLU A 53 3.63 -3.01 2.75
N HIS A 54 2.46 -2.58 3.22
CA HIS A 54 1.59 -3.42 4.02
C HIS A 54 0.99 -4.52 3.16
N ASP A 55 1.23 -5.76 3.60
CA ASP A 55 0.65 -6.95 3.01
C ASP A 55 -0.02 -7.78 4.12
N PRO A 56 -1.35 -7.95 4.08
CA PRO A 56 -2.08 -8.75 5.06
C PRO A 56 -1.60 -10.20 5.15
N LEU A 57 -0.99 -10.74 4.09
CA LEU A 57 -0.47 -12.11 4.07
C LEU A 57 0.70 -12.33 5.03
N LEU A 58 1.37 -11.25 5.47
CA LEU A 58 2.46 -11.35 6.45
C LEU A 58 2.02 -11.91 7.81
N TYR A 59 0.72 -11.86 8.09
CA TYR A 59 0.15 -12.22 9.40
C TYR A 59 -0.70 -13.50 9.36
N GLU A 60 -0.85 -14.19 8.22
CA GLU A 60 -1.76 -15.35 8.09
C GLU A 60 -1.54 -16.41 9.18
N ASP A 61 -0.28 -16.68 9.51
CA ASP A 61 0.10 -17.68 10.51
C ASP A 61 0.28 -17.10 11.93
N SER A 62 0.20 -15.77 12.11
CA SER A 62 0.52 -15.11 13.40
C SER A 62 -0.10 -13.70 13.49
N GLN A 63 -1.38 -13.62 13.84
CA GLN A 63 -2.11 -12.33 13.95
C GLN A 63 -1.60 -11.47 15.11
N GLU A 64 -1.12 -12.08 16.18
CA GLU A 64 -0.50 -11.41 17.33
C GLU A 64 0.73 -10.57 16.95
N MET A 65 1.36 -10.89 15.80
CA MET A 65 2.53 -10.16 15.30
C MET A 65 2.21 -8.75 14.81
N VAL A 66 0.95 -8.44 14.54
CA VAL A 66 0.52 -7.09 14.09
C VAL A 66 0.96 -6.03 15.11
N GLY A 67 0.70 -6.26 16.40
CA GLY A 67 1.07 -5.33 17.46
C GLY A 67 2.58 -5.18 17.64
N TYR A 68 3.32 -6.30 17.60
CA TYR A 68 4.79 -6.28 17.69
C TYR A 68 5.42 -5.54 16.52
N LEU A 69 4.92 -5.75 15.30
CA LEU A 69 5.40 -5.06 14.12
C LEU A 69 5.09 -3.56 14.17
N ALA A 70 3.89 -3.18 14.65
CA ALA A 70 3.52 -1.78 14.81
C ALA A 70 4.50 -1.06 15.77
N GLN A 71 4.85 -1.71 16.89
CA GLN A 71 5.85 -1.20 17.83
C GLN A 71 7.25 -1.13 17.21
N ALA A 72 7.67 -2.14 16.46
CA ALA A 72 8.95 -2.13 15.76
C ALA A 72 9.04 -0.95 14.78
N LEU A 73 8.00 -0.73 13.96
CA LEU A 73 7.94 0.42 13.05
C LEU A 73 7.98 1.76 13.80
N LYS A 74 7.29 1.86 14.95
CA LYS A 74 7.34 3.07 15.79
C LYS A 74 8.72 3.31 16.39
N GLN A 75 9.41 2.24 16.79
CA GLN A 75 10.77 2.35 17.30
C GLN A 75 11.73 2.78 16.19
N THR A 76 11.61 2.19 14.99
CA THR A 76 12.38 2.60 13.81
C THR A 76 12.13 4.06 13.45
N SER A 77 10.90 4.57 13.64
CA SER A 77 10.56 5.96 13.30
C SER A 77 11.28 7.02 14.15
N ARG A 78 11.91 6.62 15.26
CA ARG A 78 12.73 7.52 16.09
C ARG A 78 14.05 7.90 15.42
N GLU A 79 14.56 7.05 14.53
CA GLU A 79 15.87 7.21 13.90
C GLU A 79 15.78 7.37 12.37
N ALA A 80 14.67 6.94 11.77
CA ALA A 80 14.43 7.00 10.33
C ALA A 80 13.01 7.49 10.02
N THR A 81 12.80 8.05 8.83
CA THR A 81 11.44 8.30 8.35
C THR A 81 10.82 7.00 7.85
N VAL A 82 9.64 6.64 8.36
CA VAL A 82 8.92 5.42 7.95
C VAL A 82 7.62 5.80 7.24
N LEU A 83 7.49 5.37 5.98
CA LEU A 83 6.25 5.43 5.22
C LEU A 83 5.69 4.02 5.08
N LEU A 84 4.68 3.69 5.88
CA LEU A 84 3.88 2.49 5.69
C LEU A 84 2.72 2.82 4.73
N TYR A 85 2.64 2.14 3.60
CA TYR A 85 1.54 2.30 2.65
C TYR A 85 0.79 0.99 2.48
N ALA A 86 -0.50 1.08 2.19
CA ALA A 86 -1.34 -0.07 1.90
C ALA A 86 -2.25 0.21 0.71
N HIS A 87 -2.54 -0.84 -0.06
CA HIS A 87 -3.48 -0.74 -1.18
C HIS A 87 -4.94 -0.92 -0.78
N ILE A 88 -5.20 -1.58 0.34
CA ILE A 88 -6.54 -1.93 0.82
C ILE A 88 -6.60 -1.61 2.31
N TRP A 89 -7.71 -1.05 2.75
CA TRP A 89 -8.00 -0.89 4.18
C TRP A 89 -8.29 -2.27 4.78
N THR A 90 -7.53 -2.67 5.81
CA THR A 90 -7.69 -3.96 6.50
C THR A 90 -7.79 -3.77 8.01
N HIS A 91 -8.33 -4.75 8.72
CA HIS A 91 -8.46 -4.67 10.19
C HIS A 91 -7.11 -4.56 10.87
N GLN A 92 -6.15 -5.40 10.47
CA GLN A 92 -4.77 -5.38 10.98
C GLN A 92 -4.14 -4.00 10.81
N LEU A 93 -4.38 -3.39 9.66
CA LEU A 93 -3.86 -2.07 9.34
C LEU A 93 -4.47 -0.97 10.21
N GLN A 94 -5.78 -1.07 10.48
CA GLN A 94 -6.47 -0.18 11.40
C GLN A 94 -5.88 -0.29 12.82
N GLU A 95 -5.64 -1.51 13.31
CA GLU A 95 -5.00 -1.76 14.61
C GLU A 95 -3.59 -1.14 14.67
N MET A 96 -2.77 -1.31 13.62
CA MET A 96 -1.42 -0.75 13.58
C MET A 96 -1.40 0.78 13.65
N TRP A 97 -2.33 1.43 12.95
CA TRP A 97 -2.29 2.89 12.79
C TRP A 97 -2.98 3.66 13.90
N GLN A 98 -4.06 3.12 14.47
CA GLN A 98 -4.83 3.83 15.52
C GLN A 98 -4.00 4.17 16.74
N GLU A 99 -3.03 3.32 17.09
CA GLU A 99 -2.24 3.48 18.31
C GLU A 99 -0.91 4.22 18.08
N LEU A 100 -0.29 4.09 16.89
CA LEU A 100 1.14 4.42 16.74
C LEU A 100 1.47 5.37 15.57
N ALA A 101 0.56 5.57 14.62
CA ALA A 101 0.85 6.40 13.46
C ALA A 101 0.92 7.88 13.84
N ASP A 102 2.03 8.54 13.46
CA ASP A 102 2.18 9.98 13.66
C ASP A 102 1.25 10.80 12.75
N ARG A 103 1.01 10.30 11.53
CA ARG A 103 0.14 10.92 10.51
C ARG A 103 -0.47 9.84 9.63
N VAL A 104 -1.71 10.04 9.20
CA VAL A 104 -2.42 9.13 8.30
C VAL A 104 -2.97 9.92 7.11
N PHE A 105 -2.72 9.41 5.90
CA PHE A 105 -3.24 9.97 4.66
C PHE A 105 -4.12 8.93 3.95
N CYS A 106 -5.40 9.23 3.78
CA CYS A 106 -6.32 8.39 3.01
C CYS A 106 -6.52 8.99 1.63
N ILE A 107 -6.00 8.34 0.60
CA ILE A 107 -6.15 8.77 -0.79
C ILE A 107 -7.26 7.94 -1.43
N TYR A 108 -8.43 8.56 -1.61
CA TYR A 108 -9.54 7.96 -2.34
C TYR A 108 -9.39 8.30 -3.82
N GLY A 109 -9.50 7.29 -4.69
CA GLY A 109 -9.58 7.55 -6.13
C GLY A 109 -10.90 8.25 -6.46
N GLU A 110 -10.86 9.27 -7.33
CA GLU A 110 -12.07 9.76 -7.97
C GLU A 110 -12.74 8.59 -8.70
N GLN A 111 -14.01 8.31 -8.38
CA GLN A 111 -14.80 7.41 -9.20
C GLN A 111 -14.88 8.04 -10.58
N ALA A 112 -14.29 7.39 -11.60
CA ALA A 112 -14.51 7.79 -12.98
C ALA A 112 -16.03 7.87 -13.21
N PRO A 113 -16.56 8.97 -13.75
CA PRO A 113 -18.01 9.11 -13.93
C PRO A 113 -18.50 7.92 -14.75
N ALA A 114 -19.54 7.25 -14.23
CA ALA A 114 -20.15 6.10 -14.88
C ALA A 114 -20.40 6.47 -16.35
N LYS A 115 -19.78 5.71 -17.26
CA LYS A 115 -19.95 5.87 -18.70
C LYS A 115 -21.44 5.89 -18.99
N GLY A 116 -21.97 7.07 -19.32
CA GLY A 116 -23.39 7.28 -19.54
C GLY A 116 -23.92 6.22 -20.48
N ARG A 117 -24.93 5.48 -20.01
CA ARG A 117 -25.71 4.56 -20.82
C ARG A 117 -26.25 5.37 -22.00
N LYS A 118 -25.71 5.14 -23.21
CA LYS A 118 -26.32 5.70 -24.41
C LYS A 118 -27.73 5.13 -24.47
N GLU A 119 -28.72 5.98 -24.23
CA GLU A 119 -30.09 5.70 -24.64
C GLU A 119 -30.05 5.56 -26.15
N GLU A 120 -30.19 4.33 -26.63
CA GLU A 120 -30.51 4.05 -28.02
C GLU A 120 -31.88 4.70 -28.28
N ALA A 121 -31.84 5.83 -28.98
CA ALA A 121 -33.04 6.45 -29.52
C ALA A 121 -33.69 5.46 -30.50
N MET A 122 -34.74 4.81 -30.03
CA MET A 122 -35.60 3.94 -30.81
C MET A 122 -36.26 4.77 -31.92
N MET A 123 -35.91 4.46 -33.17
CA MET A 123 -36.51 5.03 -34.38
C MET A 123 -38.03 4.74 -34.39
N PRO A 124 -38.91 5.69 -34.75
CA PRO A 124 -40.34 5.43 -34.80
C PRO A 124 -40.66 4.52 -36.00
N GLY A 125 -41.06 3.28 -35.69
CA GLY A 125 -41.58 2.32 -36.65
C GLY A 125 -42.91 2.79 -37.23
N SER A 126 -42.96 2.79 -38.57
CA SER A 126 -44.18 2.86 -39.37
C SER A 126 -45.23 1.87 -38.90
N GLN A 127 -46.46 2.33 -38.66
CA GLN A 127 -47.64 1.48 -38.77
C GLN A 127 -48.73 2.18 -39.59
N ALA A 128 -49.08 1.49 -40.67
CA ALA A 128 -50.19 1.76 -41.55
C ALA A 128 -51.53 1.55 -40.84
N ALA A 129 -52.52 2.36 -41.22
CA ALA A 129 -53.93 2.04 -41.08
C ALA A 129 -54.59 2.14 -42.47
N LEU A 130 -54.94 0.99 -43.04
CA LEU A 130 -56.14 0.81 -43.86
C LEU A 130 -57.35 1.08 -42.94
N VAL A 131 -58.46 1.73 -43.31
CA VAL A 131 -59.31 1.69 -44.51
C VAL A 131 -59.92 3.07 -44.71
#